data_AF-A7XE66-F1
#
_entry.id   AF-A7XE66-F1
#
_cell.length_a   1.000
_cell.length_b   1.000
_cell.length_c   1.000
_cell.angle_alpha   90.00
_cell.angle_beta   90.00
_cell.angle_gamma   90.00
#
_symmetry.space_group_name_H-M   'P 1'
#
loop_
_entity.id
_entity.type
_entity.pdbx_description
1 polymer ?
#
loop_
_entity_poly.entity_id
_entity_poly.type
_entity_poly.pdbx_seq_one_letter_code
_entity_poly.pdbx_strand_id
1 'polypeptide(L)'
;MPEMQQWTNVISNFTENREEIAYTFRDTDQNIYSRLTMSSSGYLQRFKWISNGEDWNQHWYAPKDRCDMYKKCGPYGICDTNSSPECNCIKGFQPRNLQEWSLRDGSKGCVRKTRLSCSEDAFFWLKNMKLPDTTTAIVDRRLGVKECREKCLNDCNCTAFANADIRGSGCVIWTGDLVDIRSYPNG
;
A
#
# COMPACT_ATOMS: atom_id res chain seq x y z
N MET A 1 4.25 3.77 1.95
CA MET A 1 3.63 5.04 1.53
C MET A 1 4.62 5.75 0.62
N PRO A 2 4.32 5.91 -0.67
CA PRO A 2 5.18 6.62 -1.61
C PRO A 2 5.45 8.07 -1.18
N GLU A 3 4.65 8.62 -0.26
CA GLU A 3 4.88 9.96 0.28
C GLU A 3 5.96 10.04 1.37
N MET A 4 6.58 8.93 1.75
CA MET A 4 7.94 8.96 2.29
C MET A 4 8.93 9.16 1.14
N GLN A 5 8.76 10.28 0.44
CA GLN A 5 9.73 10.82 -0.50
C GLN A 5 11.08 10.86 0.23
N GLN A 6 12.17 10.47 -0.45
CA GLN A 6 13.51 10.59 0.11
C GLN A 6 13.85 12.08 0.26
N TRP A 7 13.42 12.66 1.38
CA TRP A 7 13.78 14.02 1.75
C TRP A 7 15.26 14.01 2.05
N THR A 8 16.05 14.76 1.27
CA THR A 8 17.52 14.78 1.33
C THR A 8 18.07 15.08 2.73
N ASN A 9 17.28 15.71 3.59
CA ASN A 9 17.69 16.16 4.92
C ASN A 9 17.11 15.32 6.08
N VAL A 10 16.50 14.16 5.78
CA VAL A 10 15.90 13.28 6.80
C VAL A 10 16.35 11.85 6.55
N ILE A 11 16.98 11.25 7.56
CA ILE A 11 17.33 9.83 7.54
C ILE A 11 16.29 9.09 8.38
N SER A 12 15.49 8.25 7.74
CA SER A 12 14.54 7.35 8.40
C SER A 12 15.00 5.91 8.34
N ASN A 13 14.77 5.15 9.40
CA ASN A 13 15.06 3.73 9.46
C ASN A 13 13.87 2.94 10.01
N PHE A 14 13.65 1.75 9.48
CA PHE A 14 12.71 0.77 10.02
C PHE A 14 13.52 -0.44 10.49
N THR A 15 13.66 -0.59 11.80
CA THR A 15 14.33 -1.74 12.40
C THR A 15 13.32 -2.85 12.58
N GLU A 16 13.64 -4.02 12.05
CA GLU A 16 12.88 -5.26 12.29
C GLU A 16 13.88 -6.37 12.64
N ASN A 17 13.97 -6.70 13.92
CA ASN A 17 14.82 -7.77 14.42
C ASN A 17 14.12 -8.49 15.60
N ARG A 18 14.87 -9.31 16.33
CA ARG A 18 14.32 -10.09 17.46
C ARG A 18 14.08 -9.27 18.73
N GLU A 19 14.66 -8.08 18.82
CA GLU A 19 14.62 -7.19 19.99
C GLU A 19 13.58 -6.07 19.79
N GLU A 20 13.55 -5.47 18.60
CA GLU A 20 12.65 -4.36 18.29
C GLU A 20 12.06 -4.43 16.87
N ILE A 21 10.83 -3.93 16.77
CA ILE A 21 10.16 -3.59 15.52
C ILE A 21 9.73 -2.13 15.65
N ALA A 22 10.52 -1.22 15.09
CA ALA A 22 10.38 0.21 15.35
C ALA A 22 10.74 1.05 14.13
N TYR A 23 10.02 2.16 13.96
CA TYR A 23 10.40 3.23 13.05
C TYR A 23 11.11 4.35 13.82
N THR A 24 12.24 4.80 13.30
CA THR A 24 12.98 5.94 13.83
C THR A 24 13.36 6.91 12.71
N PHE A 25 13.54 8.18 13.04
CA PHE A 25 14.04 9.18 12.11
C PHE A 25 14.97 10.17 12.79
N ARG A 26 15.86 10.77 12.00
CA ARG A 26 16.71 11.89 12.40
C ARG A 26 16.83 12.89 11.26
N ASP A 27 16.83 14.17 11.59
CA ASP A 27 17.18 15.23 10.63
C ASP A 27 18.72 15.30 10.52
N THR A 28 19.23 15.61 9.32
CA THR A 28 20.69 15.68 9.07
C THR A 28 21.32 16.94 9.66
N ASP A 29 20.54 18.01 9.77
CA ASP A 29 20.91 19.24 10.46
C ASP A 29 20.47 19.16 11.92
N GLN A 30 21.44 19.23 12.83
CA GLN A 30 21.21 19.14 14.28
C GLN A 30 20.48 20.37 14.85
N ASN A 31 20.44 21.48 14.11
CA ASN A 31 19.74 22.70 14.53
C ASN A 31 18.25 22.69 14.17
N ILE A 32 17.78 21.68 13.42
CA ILE A 32 16.38 21.57 13.04
C ILE A 32 15.63 20.73 14.07
N TYR A 33 14.68 21.34 14.76
CA TYR A 33 13.69 20.59 15.54
C TYR A 33 12.62 20.02 14.62
N SER A 34 12.28 18.75 14.84
CA SER A 34 11.34 18.02 14.02
C SER A 34 10.59 16.99 14.86
N ARG A 35 9.31 16.78 14.57
CA ARG A 35 8.47 15.86 15.32
C ARG A 35 7.40 15.21 14.45
N LEU A 36 7.04 13.98 14.83
CA LEU A 36 5.83 13.31 14.37
C LEU A 36 4.79 13.40 15.47
N THR A 37 3.59 13.86 15.14
CA THR A 37 2.50 14.05 16.10
C THR A 37 1.19 13.57 15.49
N MET A 38 0.36 12.92 16.32
CA MET A 38 -1.02 12.63 15.97
C MET A 38 -1.88 13.83 16.37
N SER A 39 -2.62 14.39 15.42
CA SER A 39 -3.63 15.42 15.71
C SER A 39 -4.84 14.83 16.43
N SER A 40 -5.62 15.69 17.09
CA SER A 40 -6.91 15.32 17.69
C SER A 40 -7.92 14.76 16.67
N SER A 41 -7.77 15.13 15.40
CA SER A 41 -8.61 14.63 14.29
C SER A 41 -8.10 13.33 13.66
N GLY A 42 -7.03 12.72 14.19
CA GLY A 42 -6.53 11.42 13.72
C GLY A 42 -5.57 11.46 12.54
N TYR A 43 -5.05 12.64 12.17
CA TYR A 43 -3.98 12.77 11.17
C TYR A 43 -2.61 12.62 11.83
N LEU A 44 -1.77 11.76 11.26
CA LEU A 44 -0.34 11.73 11.54
C LEU A 44 0.31 12.88 10.76
N GLN A 45 1.02 13.75 11.46
CA GLN A 45 1.64 14.93 10.89
C GLN A 45 3.13 14.97 11.24
N ARG A 46 3.95 15.41 10.29
CA ARG A 46 5.34 15.79 10.54
C ARG A 46 5.48 17.30 10.53
N PHE A 47 6.04 17.84 11.60
CA PHE A 47 6.35 19.25 11.73
C PHE A 47 7.86 19.49 11.76
N LYS A 48 8.31 20.60 11.17
CA LYS A 48 9.65 21.15 11.31
C LYS A 48 9.57 22.55 11.89
N TRP A 49 10.45 22.88 12.81
CA TRP A 49 10.55 24.22 13.37
C TRP A 49 11.24 25.17 12.38
N ILE A 50 10.68 26.35 12.17
CA ILE A 50 11.29 27.41 11.34
C ILE A 50 11.69 28.57 12.26
N SER A 51 12.99 28.76 12.45
CA SER A 51 13.53 29.78 13.36
C SER A 51 13.12 31.21 12.98
N ASN A 52 13.09 31.54 11.69
CA ASN A 52 12.76 32.90 11.22
C ASN A 52 11.29 33.29 11.41
N GLY A 53 10.40 32.31 11.59
CA GLY A 53 8.97 32.52 11.79
C GLY A 53 8.47 32.10 13.18
N GLU A 54 9.38 31.56 14.02
CA GLU A 54 9.09 31.03 15.36
C GLU A 54 7.87 30.09 15.39
N ASP A 55 7.72 29.24 14.38
CA ASP A 55 6.55 28.37 14.23
C ASP A 55 6.88 26.97 13.69
N TRP A 56 5.98 26.02 13.98
CA TRP A 56 5.99 24.67 13.45
C TRP A 56 5.35 24.62 12.07
N ASN A 57 6.15 24.43 11.04
CA ASN A 57 5.64 24.21 9.69
C ASN A 57 5.33 22.73 9.46
N GLN A 58 4.11 22.45 9.00
CA GLN A 58 3.70 21.09 8.62
C GLN A 58 4.36 20.69 7.29
N HIS A 59 5.23 19.69 7.37
CA HIS A 59 5.97 19.19 6.23
C HIS A 59 5.17 18.15 5.41
N TRP A 60 4.48 17.25 6.09
CA TRP A 60 3.57 16.29 5.47
C TRP A 60 2.57 15.79 6.51
N TYR A 61 1.48 15.21 6.03
CA TYR A 61 0.48 14.55 6.86
C TYR A 61 -0.09 13.33 6.14
N ALA A 62 -0.73 12.45 6.91
CA ALA A 62 -1.44 11.29 6.42
C ALA A 62 -2.68 11.02 7.29
N PRO A 63 -3.79 10.51 6.72
CA PRO A 63 -4.04 10.27 5.28
C PRO A 63 -4.13 11.58 4.46
N LYS A 64 -3.77 11.55 3.16
CA LYS A 64 -3.77 12.73 2.28
C LYS A 64 -5.03 12.89 1.46
N ASP A 65 -5.61 11.78 1.02
CA ASP A 65 -6.77 11.79 0.15
C ASP A 65 -7.75 10.66 0.50
N ARG A 66 -8.85 10.58 -0.26
CA ARG A 66 -9.90 9.59 -0.02
C ARG A 66 -9.46 8.14 -0.25
N CYS A 67 -8.44 7.92 -1.09
CA CYS A 67 -7.88 6.59 -1.35
C CYS A 67 -6.93 6.10 -0.26
N ASP A 68 -6.51 6.98 0.65
CA ASP A 68 -5.77 6.57 1.85
C ASP A 68 -6.68 6.09 2.98
N MET A 69 -7.99 6.32 2.87
CA MET A 69 -8.96 5.80 3.82
C MET A 69 -9.04 4.28 3.70
N TYR A 70 -8.93 3.60 4.85
CA TYR A 70 -8.91 2.15 4.91
C TYR A 70 -10.13 1.53 4.20
N LYS A 71 -9.87 0.61 3.26
CA LYS A 71 -10.91 -0.08 2.48
C LYS A 71 -11.87 0.86 1.74
N LYS A 72 -11.36 2.00 1.26
CA LYS A 72 -12.11 2.93 0.39
C LYS A 72 -12.79 2.21 -0.79
N CYS A 73 -12.08 1.26 -1.40
CA CYS A 73 -12.66 0.33 -2.36
C CYS A 73 -12.74 -1.07 -1.74
N GLY A 74 -13.81 -1.80 -2.07
CA GLY A 74 -14.01 -3.17 -1.60
C GLY A 74 -12.98 -4.16 -2.18
N PRO A 75 -13.12 -5.46 -1.84
CA PRO A 75 -12.19 -6.51 -2.27
C PRO A 75 -11.92 -6.49 -3.78
N TYR A 76 -10.65 -6.66 -4.16
CA TYR A 76 -10.18 -6.63 -5.54
C TYR A 76 -10.49 -5.33 -6.33
N GLY A 77 -10.87 -4.26 -5.61
CA GLY A 77 -10.98 -2.91 -6.12
C GLY A 77 -9.72 -2.10 -5.83
N ILE A 78 -9.28 -1.32 -6.82
CA ILE A 78 -8.18 -0.36 -6.74
C ILE A 78 -8.77 1.04 -6.65
N CYS A 79 -8.37 1.80 -5.63
CA CYS A 79 -8.67 3.22 -5.55
C CYS A 79 -7.67 4.03 -6.37
N ASP A 80 -8.17 4.89 -7.24
CA ASP A 80 -7.38 5.81 -8.06
C ASP A 80 -8.04 7.20 -8.04
N THR A 81 -7.36 8.17 -7.44
CA THR A 81 -7.85 9.56 -7.32
C THR A 81 -8.01 10.27 -8.65
N ASN A 82 -7.35 9.80 -9.71
CA ASN A 82 -7.45 10.39 -11.06
C ASN A 82 -8.55 9.74 -11.90
N SER A 83 -9.23 8.72 -11.37
CA SER A 83 -10.30 8.01 -12.07
C SER A 83 -11.69 8.46 -11.61
N SER A 84 -12.68 8.31 -12.50
CA SER A 84 -14.09 8.60 -12.21
C SER A 84 -14.94 7.47 -12.79
N PRO A 85 -15.46 6.54 -11.97
CA PRO A 85 -15.41 6.50 -10.49
C PRO A 85 -14.02 6.20 -9.91
N GLU A 86 -13.78 6.60 -8.65
CA GLU A 86 -12.49 6.41 -7.94
C GLU A 86 -12.10 4.93 -7.81
N CYS A 87 -13.09 4.04 -7.67
CA CYS A 87 -12.86 2.60 -7.54
C CYS A 87 -12.91 1.91 -8.91
N ASN A 88 -11.87 1.13 -9.21
CA ASN A 88 -11.76 0.34 -10.44
C ASN A 88 -11.49 -1.13 -10.10
N CYS A 89 -12.06 -2.06 -10.85
CA CYS A 89 -11.73 -3.47 -10.66
C CYS A 89 -10.34 -3.79 -11.23
N ILE A 90 -9.59 -4.67 -10.55
CA ILE A 90 -8.38 -5.28 -11.12
C ILE A 90 -8.70 -5.90 -12.49
N LYS A 91 -7.78 -5.80 -13.45
CA LYS A 91 -7.97 -6.42 -14.77
C LYS A 91 -8.28 -7.91 -14.62
N GLY A 92 -9.35 -8.37 -15.27
CA GLY A 92 -9.86 -9.75 -15.13
C GLY A 92 -10.95 -9.92 -14.06
N PHE A 93 -11.27 -8.85 -13.33
CA PHE A 93 -12.38 -8.79 -12.38
C PHE A 93 -13.51 -7.91 -12.90
N GLN A 94 -14.69 -8.06 -12.34
CA GLN A 94 -15.89 -7.26 -12.60
C GLN A 94 -16.58 -6.87 -11.30
N PRO A 95 -17.40 -5.80 -11.29
CA PRO A 95 -18.12 -5.39 -10.08
C PRO A 95 -18.97 -6.54 -9.53
N ARG A 96 -18.93 -6.72 -8.21
CA ARG A 96 -19.76 -7.73 -7.54
C ARG A 96 -21.26 -7.38 -7.63
N ASN A 97 -21.58 -6.08 -7.54
CA ASN A 97 -22.92 -5.55 -7.70
C ASN A 97 -22.88 -4.40 -8.72
N LEU A 98 -23.47 -4.61 -9.90
CA LEU A 98 -23.48 -3.59 -10.97
C LEU A 98 -24.35 -2.39 -10.62
N GLN A 99 -25.44 -2.56 -9.88
CA GLN A 99 -26.37 -1.49 -9.54
C GLN A 99 -25.70 -0.47 -8.60
N GLU A 100 -25.08 -0.95 -7.53
CA GLU A 100 -24.28 -0.13 -6.60
C GLU A 100 -23.08 0.52 -7.32
N TRP A 101 -22.39 -0.25 -8.17
CA TRP A 101 -21.25 0.26 -8.94
C TRP A 101 -21.64 1.41 -9.88
N SER A 102 -22.80 1.32 -10.54
CA SER A 102 -23.36 2.41 -11.37
C SER A 102 -23.69 3.67 -10.56
N LEU A 103 -23.97 3.52 -9.26
CA LEU A 103 -24.16 4.62 -8.31
C LEU A 103 -22.83 5.10 -7.69
N ARG A 104 -21.69 4.63 -8.21
CA ARG A 104 -20.33 4.92 -7.72
C ARG A 104 -20.05 4.37 -6.32
N ASP A 105 -20.82 3.36 -5.88
CA ASP A 105 -20.56 2.61 -4.67
C ASP A 105 -19.70 1.38 -5.00
N GLY A 106 -18.41 1.48 -4.66
CA GLY A 106 -17.42 0.41 -4.83
C GLY A 106 -17.23 -0.46 -3.59
N SER A 107 -18.06 -0.32 -2.55
CA SER A 107 -17.84 -0.95 -1.23
C SER A 107 -17.89 -2.48 -1.27
N LYS A 108 -18.72 -3.07 -2.14
CA LYS A 108 -18.77 -4.54 -2.36
C LYS A 108 -17.59 -5.08 -3.16
N GLY A 109 -16.81 -4.20 -3.78
CA GLY A 109 -15.65 -4.57 -4.57
C GLY A 109 -16.00 -5.37 -5.82
N CYS A 110 -15.08 -6.23 -6.20
CA CYS A 110 -15.07 -6.95 -7.46
C CYS A 110 -14.96 -8.46 -7.24
N VAL A 111 -15.28 -9.22 -8.28
CA VAL A 111 -15.15 -10.68 -8.35
C VAL A 111 -14.47 -11.07 -9.65
N ARG A 112 -13.76 -12.19 -9.67
CA ARG A 112 -13.11 -12.69 -10.89
C ARG A 112 -14.16 -12.96 -11.97
N LYS A 113 -13.87 -12.60 -13.21
CA LYS A 113 -14.72 -12.93 -14.37
C LYS A 113 -14.69 -14.43 -14.69
N THR A 114 -13.54 -15.06 -14.46
CA THR A 114 -13.30 -16.48 -14.73
C THR A 114 -12.84 -17.18 -13.45
N ARG A 115 -13.39 -18.36 -13.19
CA ARG A 115 -12.98 -19.20 -12.07
C ARG A 115 -11.56 -19.73 -12.30
N LEU A 116 -10.76 -19.78 -11.23
CA LEU A 116 -9.40 -20.31 -11.23
C LEU A 116 -9.39 -21.84 -11.36
N SER A 117 -8.37 -22.36 -12.03
CA SER A 117 -8.13 -23.80 -12.18
C SER A 117 -6.93 -24.30 -11.37
N CYS A 118 -6.19 -23.40 -10.73
CA CYS A 118 -4.91 -23.62 -10.06
C CYS A 118 -3.76 -23.98 -11.02
N SER A 119 -3.93 -24.98 -11.89
CA SER A 119 -2.86 -25.49 -12.75
C SER A 119 -2.50 -24.60 -13.94
N GLU A 120 -3.47 -23.88 -14.50
CA GLU A 120 -3.29 -23.02 -15.69
C GLU A 120 -3.38 -21.53 -15.37
N ASP A 121 -3.40 -21.20 -14.08
CA ASP A 121 -3.58 -19.83 -13.63
C ASP A 121 -2.36 -18.96 -13.96
N ALA A 122 -2.64 -17.68 -14.21
CA ALA A 122 -1.63 -16.70 -14.53
C ALA A 122 -1.84 -15.40 -13.74
N PHE A 123 -0.76 -14.63 -13.61
CA PHE A 123 -0.78 -13.36 -12.91
C PHE A 123 -0.80 -12.18 -13.87
N PHE A 124 -1.54 -11.15 -13.48
CA PHE A 124 -1.49 -9.84 -14.11
C PHE A 124 -0.62 -8.91 -13.27
N TRP A 125 0.36 -8.28 -13.90
CA TRP A 125 1.28 -7.36 -13.23
C TRP A 125 0.63 -5.99 -13.01
N LEU A 126 0.51 -5.59 -11.76
CA LEU A 126 0.11 -4.24 -11.36
C LEU A 126 1.36 -3.40 -11.04
N LYS A 127 1.37 -2.13 -11.46
CA LYS A 127 2.48 -1.19 -11.25
C LYS A 127 2.04 -0.02 -10.40
N ASN A 128 2.95 0.57 -9.63
CA ASN A 128 2.70 1.77 -8.81
C ASN A 128 1.55 1.58 -7.81
N MET A 129 1.55 0.43 -7.12
CA MET A 129 0.50 0.07 -6.17
C MET A 129 0.95 0.28 -4.72
N LYS A 130 0.03 0.73 -3.87
CA LYS A 130 0.06 0.37 -2.45
C LYS A 130 -0.23 -1.13 -2.37
N LEU A 131 0.63 -1.88 -1.68
CA LEU A 131 0.38 -3.31 -1.44
C LEU A 131 -0.91 -3.50 -0.62
N PRO A 132 -1.67 -4.58 -0.86
CA PRO A 132 -2.88 -4.88 -0.09
C PRO A 132 -2.57 -5.07 1.41
N ASP A 133 -3.63 -5.02 2.22
CA ASP A 133 -3.60 -5.41 3.63
C ASP A 133 -2.87 -6.75 3.84
N THR A 134 -1.98 -6.81 4.82
CA THR A 134 -1.06 -7.94 5.04
C THR A 134 -1.55 -8.94 6.09
N THR A 135 -2.81 -8.87 6.54
CA THR A 135 -3.35 -9.77 7.58
C THR A 135 -3.27 -11.25 7.18
N THR A 136 -3.47 -11.56 5.91
CA THR A 136 -3.41 -12.93 5.36
C THR A 136 -2.12 -13.20 4.57
N ALA A 137 -1.14 -12.30 4.68
CA ALA A 137 0.09 -12.37 3.93
C ALA A 137 1.18 -13.16 4.67
N ILE A 138 1.97 -13.91 3.92
CA ILE A 138 3.14 -14.64 4.42
C ILE A 138 4.38 -14.04 3.74
N VAL A 139 5.43 -13.78 4.53
CA VAL A 139 6.67 -13.18 4.05
C VAL A 139 7.82 -14.18 4.12
N ASP A 140 8.58 -14.29 3.03
CA ASP A 140 9.82 -15.05 2.94
C ASP A 140 10.90 -14.19 2.31
N ARG A 141 11.77 -13.60 3.13
CA ARG A 141 12.82 -12.66 2.69
C ARG A 141 13.96 -13.33 1.92
N ARG A 142 14.01 -14.67 1.89
CA ARG A 142 15.09 -15.44 1.23
C ARG A 142 14.84 -15.67 -0.25
N LEU A 143 13.57 -15.64 -0.67
CA LEU A 143 13.17 -15.95 -2.03
C LEU A 143 13.29 -14.75 -2.97
N GLY A 144 13.63 -15.02 -4.23
CA GLY A 144 13.51 -14.06 -5.31
C GLY A 144 12.13 -14.04 -5.97
N VAL A 145 11.88 -13.05 -6.84
CA VAL A 145 10.57 -12.88 -7.51
C VAL A 145 10.12 -14.09 -8.33
N LYS A 146 11.06 -14.84 -8.94
CA LYS A 146 10.76 -16.03 -9.74
C LYS A 146 10.27 -17.19 -8.86
N GLU A 147 11.01 -17.47 -7.80
CA GLU A 147 10.66 -18.50 -6.81
C GLU A 147 9.36 -18.14 -6.08
N CYS A 148 9.14 -16.85 -5.80
CA CYS A 148 7.89 -16.35 -5.23
C CYS A 148 6.69 -16.63 -6.15
N ARG A 149 6.85 -16.39 -7.46
CA ARG A 149 5.84 -16.72 -8.47
C ARG A 149 5.54 -18.23 -8.50
N GLU A 150 6.58 -19.06 -8.54
CA GLU A 150 6.43 -20.52 -8.56
C GLU A 150 5.75 -21.04 -7.29
N LYS A 151 6.15 -20.53 -6.12
CA LYS A 151 5.54 -20.87 -4.83
C LYS A 151 4.05 -20.52 -4.79
N CYS A 152 3.68 -19.35 -5.32
CA CYS A 152 2.29 -18.92 -5.41
C CYS A 152 1.49 -19.74 -6.43
N LEU A 153 2.05 -20.11 -7.59
CA LEU A 153 1.39 -21.01 -8.54
C LEU A 153 1.11 -22.40 -7.98
N ASN A 154 2.00 -22.89 -7.10
CA ASN A 154 1.86 -24.20 -6.46
C ASN A 154 0.93 -24.19 -5.23
N ASP A 155 0.42 -23.03 -4.83
CA ASP A 155 -0.55 -22.88 -3.74
C ASP A 155 -1.89 -22.38 -4.30
N CYS A 156 -2.88 -23.27 -4.38
CA CYS A 156 -4.20 -22.95 -4.95
C CYS A 156 -4.98 -21.89 -4.14
N ASN A 157 -4.55 -21.54 -2.92
CA ASN A 157 -5.12 -20.46 -2.14
C ASN A 157 -4.42 -19.11 -2.36
N CYS A 158 -3.28 -19.10 -3.06
CA CYS A 158 -2.56 -17.88 -3.35
C CYS A 158 -3.37 -16.98 -4.29
N THR A 159 -3.54 -15.72 -3.93
CA THR A 159 -4.29 -14.75 -4.75
C THR A 159 -3.43 -13.66 -5.34
N ALA A 160 -2.28 -13.35 -4.74
CA ALA A 160 -1.27 -12.42 -5.26
C ALA A 160 0.10 -12.67 -4.63
N PHE A 161 1.14 -12.16 -5.28
CA PHE A 161 2.48 -12.09 -4.71
C PHE A 161 3.18 -10.78 -5.09
N ALA A 162 4.19 -10.38 -4.31
CA ALA A 162 5.03 -9.22 -4.56
C ALA A 162 6.43 -9.42 -3.95
N ASN A 163 7.37 -8.53 -4.30
CA ASN A 163 8.63 -8.45 -3.59
C ASN A 163 8.42 -7.86 -2.20
N ALA A 164 9.17 -8.33 -1.20
CA ALA A 164 9.13 -7.77 0.16
C ALA A 164 9.95 -6.46 0.26
N ASP A 165 11.01 -6.34 -0.53
CA ASP A 165 11.84 -5.15 -0.66
C ASP A 165 11.79 -4.63 -2.11
N ILE A 166 11.61 -3.31 -2.25
CA ILE A 166 11.53 -2.64 -3.56
C ILE A 166 12.80 -2.78 -4.40
N ARG A 167 13.94 -3.12 -3.78
CA ARG A 167 15.21 -3.46 -4.47
C ARG A 167 15.13 -4.79 -5.24
N GLY A 168 13.99 -5.49 -5.17
CA GLY A 168 13.73 -6.70 -5.94
C GLY A 168 14.03 -7.99 -5.19
N SER A 169 13.97 -7.97 -3.85
CA SER A 169 14.26 -9.14 -3.01
C SER A 169 13.13 -9.47 -2.04
N GLY A 170 13.12 -10.73 -1.60
CA GLY A 170 12.08 -11.27 -0.74
C GLY A 170 10.76 -11.51 -1.45
N CYS A 171 9.89 -12.26 -0.78
CA CYS A 171 8.61 -12.70 -1.30
C CYS A 171 7.51 -12.39 -0.28
N VAL A 172 6.40 -11.83 -0.75
CA VAL A 172 5.16 -11.70 0.00
C VAL A 172 4.08 -12.41 -0.79
N ILE A 173 3.35 -13.31 -0.15
CA ILE A 173 2.25 -14.07 -0.75
C ILE A 173 0.97 -13.78 0.04
N TRP A 174 -0.11 -13.43 -0.65
CA TRP A 174 -1.44 -13.24 -0.07
C TRP A 174 -2.33 -14.45 -0.33
N THR A 175 -3.19 -14.74 0.64
CA THR A 175 -4.33 -15.65 0.49
C THR A 175 -5.65 -14.90 0.71
N GLY A 176 -6.71 -15.34 0.05
CA GLY A 176 -8.04 -14.73 0.18
C GLY A 176 -8.20 -13.39 -0.55
N ASP A 177 -9.09 -12.53 -0.02
CA ASP A 177 -9.47 -11.27 -0.63
C ASP A 177 -8.36 -10.21 -0.51
N LEU A 178 -8.01 -9.57 -1.63
CA LEU A 178 -7.08 -8.44 -1.62
C LEU A 178 -7.86 -7.16 -1.33
N VAL A 179 -7.51 -6.43 -0.28
CA VAL A 179 -8.22 -5.24 0.18
C VAL A 179 -7.27 -4.07 0.41
N ASP A 180 -7.84 -2.86 0.49
CA ASP A 180 -7.11 -1.63 0.82
C ASP A 180 -6.01 -1.24 -0.20
N ILE A 181 -6.30 -1.50 -1.48
CA ILE A 181 -5.39 -1.26 -2.61
C ILE A 181 -5.65 0.13 -3.20
N ARG A 182 -4.58 0.87 -3.48
CA ARG A 182 -4.63 2.09 -4.30
C ARG A 182 -3.50 2.17 -5.31
N SER A 183 -3.73 2.90 -6.39
CA SER A 183 -2.71 3.28 -7.36
C SER A 183 -2.06 4.62 -7.01
N TYR A 184 -0.84 4.80 -7.50
CA TYR A 184 -0.13 6.08 -7.54
C TYR A 184 0.20 6.40 -9.00
N PRO A 185 -0.50 7.35 -9.62
CA PRO A 185 -0.33 7.66 -11.05
C PRO A 185 1.05 8.24 -11.36
N ASN A 186 1.64 8.94 -10.39
CA ASN A 186 3.04 9.39 -10.42
C ASN A 186 3.80 8.52 -9.42
N GLY A 187 4.49 7.48 -9.93
CA GLY A 187 5.23 6.52 -9.11
C GLY A 187 6.27 7.17 -8.19
#